data_AF-A0A4R2JKA3-F1
#
_entry.id   AF-A0A4R2JKA3-F1
#
_cell.length_a   1.000
_cell.length_b   1.000
_cell.length_c   1.000
_cell.angle_alpha   90.00
_cell.angle_beta   90.00
_cell.angle_gamma   90.00
#
_symmetry.space_group_name_H-M   'P 1'
#
loop_
_entity.id
_entity.type
_entity.pdbx_description
1 polymer ?
#
loop_
_entity_poly.entity_id
_entity_poly.type
_entity_poly.pdbx_seq_one_letter_code
_entity_poly.pdbx_strand_id
1 'polypeptide(L)'
;MPMSLPPDPWREALGRFGRLLQDLRKKTRLTQEDLGNRIGYSGRKVSDLERGIGERVPSERLVIPYIDQCIAVWNIDKVIKNEHRQVLLREYAALEILRDRLRLSPRGTGSAIDVPALPAEAEWLTDDRMVRPLSAPPPRSRPICEVRFPVLVRRMAIWSAIALMGLLGTVLLVPATLSPTLLGPVAVLSVFVGCYLLVASLLFRVLTRAFLVVERKASTQTGLEYVLRGAVLALLMVAVGYVGIRYAAAGLPAPWHDYLPLVIAGVVAWWAAGAGMRGYRIDRAARSAGVPGVVAGWRRDGKPEAFVWRRAAQGLYDRLTGSPEWRRPRSPARQDQVTKEYEALSDAHATLLRQAARPLRQWLAEDHARAAVLGTVWAVGTVGLVLIVVVELVLAGHPLPRMVGVAVGAIVLVCGMAIAGVRLGHGSMRHRDTQLAAELAETLATLQPLIQDQHTD
;
A
#
# COMPACT_ATOMS: atom_id res chain seq x y z
N MET A 1 -8.65 58.95 -13.47
CA MET A 1 -8.10 57.69 -14.02
C MET A 1 -8.88 56.53 -13.43
N PRO A 2 -9.57 55.70 -14.22
CA PRO A 2 -10.25 54.53 -13.69
C PRO A 2 -9.22 53.53 -13.15
N MET A 3 -9.30 53.19 -11.85
CA MET A 3 -8.52 52.10 -11.27
C MET A 3 -8.94 50.79 -11.94
N SER A 4 -8.03 50.20 -12.73
CA SER A 4 -8.21 48.85 -13.26
C SER A 4 -8.33 47.87 -12.09
N LEU A 5 -9.46 47.18 -11.98
CA LEU A 5 -9.61 46.09 -11.01
C LEU A 5 -8.52 45.03 -11.28
N PRO A 6 -7.92 44.44 -10.21
CA PRO A 6 -6.95 43.37 -10.37
C PRO A 6 -7.55 42.21 -11.17
N PRO A 7 -6.76 41.56 -12.06
CA PRO A 7 -7.25 40.47 -12.90
C PRO A 7 -7.80 39.31 -12.05
N ASP A 8 -8.95 38.77 -12.45
CA ASP A 8 -9.57 37.63 -11.77
C ASP A 8 -8.65 36.39 -11.83
N PRO A 9 -8.13 35.89 -10.69
CA PRO A 9 -7.15 34.80 -10.66
C PRO A 9 -7.71 33.51 -11.27
N TRP A 10 -9.04 33.31 -11.23
CA TRP A 10 -9.70 32.20 -11.89
C TRP A 10 -9.57 32.28 -13.41
N ARG A 11 -9.84 33.47 -13.99
CA ARG A 11 -9.74 33.69 -15.44
C ARG A 11 -8.30 33.57 -15.93
N GLU A 12 -7.34 34.04 -15.14
CA GLU A 12 -5.93 33.92 -15.50
C GLU A 12 -5.47 32.45 -15.55
N ALA A 13 -5.80 31.67 -14.52
CA ALA A 13 -5.46 30.25 -14.46
C ALA A 13 -6.15 29.46 -15.59
N LEU A 14 -7.44 29.73 -15.84
CA LEU A 14 -8.20 29.07 -16.88
C LEU A 14 -7.67 29.42 -18.28
N GLY A 15 -7.29 30.67 -18.52
CA GLY A 15 -6.65 31.10 -19.77
C GLY A 15 -5.28 30.47 -19.98
N ARG A 16 -4.48 30.30 -18.91
CA ARG A 16 -3.19 29.62 -18.96
C ARG A 16 -3.34 28.16 -19.35
N PHE A 17 -4.29 27.45 -18.73
CA PHE A 17 -4.59 26.06 -19.07
C PHE A 17 -5.12 25.92 -20.51
N GLY A 18 -6.00 26.83 -20.94
CA GLY A 18 -6.51 26.88 -22.30
C GLY A 18 -5.39 27.00 -23.35
N ARG A 19 -4.37 27.84 -23.10
CA ARG A 19 -3.18 27.95 -23.96
C ARG A 19 -2.39 26.65 -24.05
N LEU A 20 -2.21 25.94 -22.93
CA LEU A 20 -1.53 24.63 -22.93
C LEU A 20 -2.26 23.60 -23.80
N LEU A 21 -3.58 23.57 -23.73
CA LEU A 21 -4.40 22.70 -24.59
C LEU A 21 -4.28 23.11 -26.05
N GLN A 22 -4.37 24.42 -26.34
CA GLN A 22 -4.22 24.95 -27.69
C GLN A 22 -2.86 24.59 -28.31
N ASP A 23 -1.78 24.69 -27.54
CA ASP A 23 -0.44 24.34 -27.99
C ASP A 23 -0.30 22.85 -28.26
N LEU A 24 -0.88 21.99 -27.42
CA LEU A 24 -0.96 20.55 -27.68
C LEU A 24 -1.68 20.27 -29.01
N ARG A 25 -2.84 20.88 -29.25
CA ARG A 25 -3.59 20.70 -30.49
C ARG A 25 -2.83 21.21 -31.72
N LYS A 26 -2.14 22.35 -31.61
CA LYS A 26 -1.30 22.86 -32.71
C LYS A 26 -0.16 21.89 -33.05
N LYS A 27 0.49 21.29 -32.05
CA LYS A 27 1.54 20.28 -32.24
C LYS A 27 1.03 19.03 -32.98
N THR A 28 -0.25 18.70 -32.86
CA THR A 28 -0.88 17.54 -33.51
C THR A 28 -1.54 17.86 -34.84
N ARG A 29 -1.54 19.14 -35.25
CA ARG A 29 -2.18 19.65 -36.47
C ARG A 29 -3.68 19.35 -36.58
N LEU A 30 -4.36 19.04 -35.47
CA LEU A 30 -5.81 18.85 -35.45
C LEU A 30 -6.52 20.22 -35.50
N THR A 31 -7.53 20.35 -36.35
CA THR A 31 -8.41 21.53 -36.30
C THR A 31 -9.32 21.44 -35.06
N GLN A 32 -9.89 22.57 -34.62
CA GLN A 32 -10.84 22.58 -33.50
C GLN A 32 -12.11 21.77 -33.84
N GLU A 33 -12.52 21.78 -35.11
CA GLU A 33 -13.67 21.04 -35.61
C GLU A 33 -13.41 19.54 -35.63
N ASP A 34 -12.27 19.09 -36.17
CA ASP A 34 -11.88 17.68 -36.17
C ASP A 34 -11.78 17.12 -34.75
N LEU A 35 -11.14 17.88 -33.86
CA LEU A 35 -11.00 17.47 -32.46
C LEU A 35 -12.37 17.38 -31.80
N GLY A 36 -13.21 18.40 -31.96
CA GLY A 36 -14.58 18.41 -31.44
C GLY A 36 -15.37 17.19 -31.88
N ASN A 37 -15.37 16.88 -33.18
CA ASN A 37 -16.04 15.72 -33.75
C ASN A 37 -15.55 14.39 -33.12
N ARG A 38 -14.23 14.25 -32.88
CA ARG A 38 -13.66 13.05 -32.24
C ARG A 38 -14.05 12.87 -30.78
N ILE A 39 -14.28 13.96 -30.04
CA ILE A 39 -14.64 13.91 -28.61
C ILE A 39 -16.13 14.08 -28.34
N GLY A 40 -16.97 14.22 -29.37
CA GLY A 40 -18.42 14.40 -29.25
C GLY A 40 -18.83 15.79 -28.76
N TYR A 41 -18.07 16.84 -29.09
CA TYR A 41 -18.40 18.23 -28.75
C TYR A 41 -18.25 19.15 -29.96
N SER A 42 -18.87 20.33 -29.94
CA SER A 42 -18.73 21.29 -31.05
C SER A 42 -17.34 21.97 -31.04
N GLY A 43 -16.85 22.34 -32.23
CA GLY A 43 -15.60 23.11 -32.36
C GLY A 43 -15.62 24.44 -31.59
N ARG A 44 -16.79 25.07 -31.45
CA ARG A 44 -16.99 26.25 -30.59
C ARG A 44 -16.67 25.95 -29.12
N LYS A 45 -17.15 24.83 -28.58
CA LYS A 45 -16.88 24.44 -27.19
C LYS A 45 -15.41 24.12 -26.95
N VAL A 46 -14.73 23.55 -27.95
CA VAL A 46 -13.27 23.38 -27.97
C VAL A 46 -12.56 24.74 -27.97
N SER A 47 -13.01 25.69 -28.79
CA SER A 47 -12.46 27.05 -28.82
C SER A 47 -12.66 27.79 -27.50
N ASP A 48 -13.83 27.69 -26.88
CA ASP A 48 -14.11 28.33 -25.59
C ASP A 48 -13.20 27.75 -24.49
N LEU A 49 -12.96 26.44 -24.50
CA LEU A 49 -12.00 25.77 -23.61
C LEU A 49 -10.57 26.30 -23.82
N GLU A 50 -10.09 26.37 -25.07
CA GLU A 50 -8.74 26.86 -25.41
C GLU A 50 -8.53 28.34 -25.04
N ARG A 51 -9.59 29.15 -25.08
CA ARG A 51 -9.56 30.56 -24.68
C ARG A 51 -9.72 30.76 -23.17
N GLY A 52 -10.00 29.68 -22.44
CA GLY A 52 -10.34 29.75 -21.02
C GLY A 52 -11.61 30.54 -20.74
N ILE A 53 -12.59 30.47 -21.65
CA ILE A 53 -13.89 31.13 -21.51
C ILE A 53 -14.83 30.18 -20.76
N GLY A 54 -15.17 30.53 -19.52
CA GLY A 54 -16.13 29.76 -18.73
C GLY A 54 -16.16 30.17 -17.27
N GLU A 55 -17.36 30.18 -16.68
CA GLU A 55 -17.53 30.45 -15.26
C GLU A 55 -17.31 29.21 -14.37
N ARG A 56 -17.25 28.02 -14.98
CA ARG A 56 -17.12 26.73 -14.31
C ARG A 56 -15.87 26.01 -14.78
N VAL A 57 -15.33 25.15 -13.91
CA VAL A 57 -14.25 24.22 -14.29
C VAL A 57 -14.74 23.38 -15.47
N PRO A 58 -13.95 23.27 -16.55
CA PRO A 58 -14.27 22.38 -17.67
C PRO A 58 -14.51 20.96 -17.15
N SER A 59 -15.51 20.25 -17.67
CA SER A 59 -15.78 18.89 -17.20
C SER A 59 -14.63 17.95 -17.56
N GLU A 60 -14.28 17.03 -16.66
CA GLU A 60 -13.31 15.94 -16.91
C GLU A 60 -13.64 15.16 -18.20
N ARG A 61 -14.94 14.92 -18.47
CA ARG A 61 -15.46 14.29 -19.70
C ARG A 61 -15.19 15.06 -21.00
N LEU A 62 -14.70 16.30 -20.91
CA LEU A 62 -14.26 17.10 -22.05
C LEU A 62 -12.73 17.14 -22.11
N VAL A 63 -12.09 17.40 -20.98
CA VAL A 63 -10.64 17.60 -20.90
C VAL A 63 -9.84 16.31 -21.13
N ILE A 64 -10.22 15.20 -20.51
CA ILE A 64 -9.47 13.94 -20.67
C ILE A 64 -9.53 13.43 -22.12
N PRO A 65 -10.72 13.33 -22.76
CA PRO A 65 -10.78 12.95 -24.17
C PRO A 65 -10.04 13.91 -25.10
N TYR A 66 -10.06 15.21 -24.82
CA TYR A 66 -9.27 16.20 -25.59
C TYR A 66 -7.79 15.85 -25.57
N ILE A 67 -7.22 15.64 -24.38
CA ILE A 67 -5.80 15.32 -24.18
C ILE A 67 -5.48 13.98 -24.86
N ASP A 68 -6.28 12.95 -24.61
CA ASP A 68 -6.03 11.61 -25.11
C ASP A 68 -6.09 11.55 -26.65
N GLN A 69 -7.04 12.24 -27.28
CA GLN A 69 -7.13 12.32 -28.75
C GLN A 69 -5.95 13.07 -29.37
N CYS A 70 -5.50 14.16 -28.76
CA CYS A 70 -4.32 14.87 -29.24
C CYS A 70 -3.07 13.99 -29.12
N ILE A 71 -2.84 13.36 -27.96
CA ILE A 71 -1.66 12.52 -27.70
C ILE A 71 -1.64 11.28 -28.58
N ALA A 72 -2.80 10.70 -28.91
CA ALA A 72 -2.90 9.57 -29.83
C ALA A 72 -2.34 9.93 -31.22
N VAL A 73 -2.69 11.10 -31.76
CA VAL A 73 -2.28 11.56 -33.09
C VAL A 73 -0.86 12.13 -33.13
N TRP A 74 -0.32 12.58 -31.99
CA TRP A 74 1.01 13.18 -31.93
C TRP A 74 2.10 12.16 -32.30
N ASN A 75 2.82 12.32 -33.41
CA ASN A 75 3.85 11.35 -33.83
C ASN A 75 5.20 11.59 -33.12
N ILE A 76 5.27 11.22 -31.83
CA ILE A 76 6.46 11.32 -30.99
C ILE A 76 6.62 10.07 -30.12
N ASP A 77 7.78 9.93 -29.48
CA ASP A 77 8.08 8.83 -28.58
C ASP A 77 7.04 8.67 -27.45
N LYS A 78 6.73 7.41 -27.09
CA LYS A 78 5.70 7.05 -26.11
C LYS A 78 5.99 7.59 -24.71
N VAL A 79 7.26 7.70 -24.32
CA VAL A 79 7.66 8.24 -23.02
C VAL A 79 7.31 9.72 -22.96
N ILE A 80 7.66 10.48 -24.00
CA ILE A 80 7.38 11.92 -24.10
C ILE A 80 5.87 12.19 -24.14
N LYS A 81 5.09 11.35 -24.84
CA LYS A 81 3.61 11.39 -24.81
C LYS A 81 3.07 11.28 -23.40
N ASN A 82 3.53 10.27 -22.65
CA ASN A 82 3.06 10.03 -21.29
C ASN A 82 3.45 11.16 -20.35
N GLU A 83 4.64 11.72 -20.48
CA GLU A 83 5.08 12.85 -19.66
C GLU A 83 4.20 14.09 -19.90
N HIS A 84 3.96 14.47 -21.16
CA HIS A 84 3.06 15.58 -21.50
C HIS A 84 1.64 15.36 -21.00
N ARG A 85 1.13 14.13 -21.11
CA ARG A 85 -0.16 13.75 -20.53
C ARG A 85 -0.23 14.05 -19.03
N GLN A 86 0.80 13.65 -18.29
CA GLN A 86 0.85 13.84 -16.84
C GLN A 86 1.03 15.31 -16.42
N VAL A 87 1.70 16.14 -17.24
CA VAL A 87 1.77 17.59 -16.99
C VAL A 87 0.38 18.21 -17.12
N LEU A 88 -0.34 17.93 -18.22
CA LEU A 88 -1.67 18.51 -18.45
C LEU A 88 -2.71 18.06 -17.41
N LEU A 89 -2.66 16.80 -16.97
CA LEU A 89 -3.54 16.31 -15.90
C LEU A 89 -3.23 16.96 -14.54
N ARG A 90 -1.96 17.27 -14.25
CA ARG A 90 -1.58 18.01 -13.05
C ARG A 90 -2.11 19.45 -13.06
N GLU A 91 -2.00 20.14 -14.20
CA GLU A 91 -2.54 21.49 -14.37
C GLU A 91 -4.07 21.52 -14.26
N TYR A 92 -4.75 20.52 -14.83
CA TYR A 92 -6.20 20.36 -14.68
C TYR A 92 -6.61 20.14 -13.21
N ALA A 93 -5.91 19.28 -12.47
CA ALA A 93 -6.15 19.08 -11.04
C ALA A 93 -5.89 20.35 -10.21
N ALA A 94 -4.89 21.16 -10.58
CA ALA A 94 -4.62 22.45 -9.93
C ALA A 94 -5.78 23.45 -10.13
N LEU A 95 -6.41 23.46 -11.32
CA LEU A 95 -7.61 24.26 -11.58
C LEU A 95 -8.80 23.84 -10.71
N GLU A 96 -9.03 22.55 -10.52
CA GLU A 96 -10.09 22.04 -9.62
C GLU A 96 -9.87 22.52 -8.18
N ILE A 97 -8.64 22.39 -7.67
CA ILE A 97 -8.27 22.86 -6.33
C ILE A 97 -8.47 24.37 -6.18
N LEU A 98 -8.04 25.17 -7.17
CA LEU A 98 -8.20 26.62 -7.14
C LEU A 98 -9.68 27.01 -7.09
N ARG A 99 -10.54 26.33 -7.87
CA ARG A 99 -11.98 26.62 -7.86
C ARG A 99 -12.60 26.30 -6.52
N ASP A 100 -12.24 25.16 -5.92
CA ASP A 100 -12.77 24.77 -4.63
C ASP A 100 -12.35 25.76 -3.54
N ARG A 101 -11.12 26.26 -3.57
CA ARG A 101 -10.67 27.35 -2.68
C ARG A 101 -11.49 28.62 -2.87
N LEU A 102 -11.69 29.06 -4.11
CA LEU A 102 -12.48 30.27 -4.41
C LEU A 102 -13.96 30.13 -4.04
N ARG A 103 -14.52 28.90 -4.08
CA ARG A 103 -15.89 28.63 -3.60
C ARG A 103 -15.99 28.65 -2.09
N LEU A 104 -14.97 28.15 -1.40
CA LEU A 104 -14.95 28.05 0.06
C LEU A 104 -14.65 29.39 0.75
N SER A 105 -14.04 30.35 0.06
CA SER A 105 -13.95 31.75 0.52
C SER A 105 -15.28 32.46 0.23
N PRO A 106 -16.19 32.60 1.20
CA PRO A 106 -17.45 33.28 0.98
C PRO A 106 -17.14 34.77 0.86
N ARG A 107 -17.71 35.43 -0.15
CA ARG A 107 -17.80 36.90 -0.23
C ARG A 107 -18.38 37.40 1.10
N GLY A 108 -17.57 37.96 2.00
CA GLY A 108 -18.10 38.36 3.29
C GLY A 108 -17.18 39.08 4.27
N THR A 109 -15.87 39.07 4.10
CA THR A 109 -14.99 39.89 4.95
C THR A 109 -13.92 40.50 4.07
N GLY A 110 -13.94 41.83 3.93
CA GLY A 110 -13.00 42.64 3.16
C GLY A 110 -11.60 42.67 3.76
N SER A 111 -11.05 41.52 4.11
CA SER A 111 -9.62 41.35 4.37
C SER A 111 -9.02 40.85 3.07
N ALA A 112 -8.12 41.65 2.49
CA ALA A 112 -7.35 41.27 1.32
C ALA A 112 -6.71 39.90 1.58
N ILE A 113 -7.24 38.86 0.94
CA ILE A 113 -6.59 37.57 0.91
C ILE A 113 -5.36 37.78 0.05
N ASP A 114 -4.19 37.80 0.68
CA ASP A 114 -2.91 37.64 0.01
C ASP A 114 -2.92 36.28 -0.70
N VAL A 115 -3.30 36.32 -1.97
CA VAL A 115 -3.06 35.25 -2.92
C VAL A 115 -1.55 35.26 -3.14
N PRO A 116 -0.79 34.22 -2.73
CA PRO A 116 0.63 34.18 -3.04
C PRO A 116 0.78 34.19 -4.56
N ALA A 117 1.31 35.31 -5.08
CA ALA A 117 1.63 35.46 -6.48
C ALA A 117 2.63 34.37 -6.90
N LEU A 118 2.32 33.69 -8.00
CA LEU A 118 3.33 32.91 -8.73
C LEU A 118 4.41 33.89 -9.21
N PRO A 119 5.71 33.66 -8.93
CA PRO A 119 6.73 34.67 -9.16
C PRO A 119 7.01 34.79 -10.66
N ALA A 120 6.68 35.95 -11.22
CA ALA A 120 7.42 36.56 -12.31
C ALA A 120 8.18 37.72 -11.68
N GLU A 121 9.52 37.62 -11.70
CA GLU A 121 10.53 38.68 -11.63
C GLU A 121 10.18 40.02 -10.93
N ALA A 122 10.98 40.34 -9.89
CA ALA A 122 11.28 41.65 -9.28
C ALA A 122 11.00 41.64 -7.75
N GLU A 123 11.94 41.81 -6.80
CA GLU A 123 12.99 42.82 -6.60
C GLU A 123 12.64 43.72 -5.37
N TRP A 124 13.40 43.49 -4.26
CA TRP A 124 13.62 44.23 -2.98
C TRP A 124 12.56 44.38 -1.85
N LEU A 125 13.08 44.14 -0.62
CA LEU A 125 12.91 44.79 0.72
C LEU A 125 11.62 45.60 0.99
N THR A 126 10.94 45.54 2.13
CA THR A 126 11.32 45.44 3.55
C THR A 126 10.00 45.39 4.33
N ASP A 127 9.80 44.48 5.28
CA ASP A 127 9.40 44.90 6.63
C ASP A 127 9.55 43.75 7.63
N ASP A 128 10.20 44.09 8.73
CA ASP A 128 10.64 43.23 9.81
C ASP A 128 9.74 43.57 11.00
N ARG A 129 8.70 42.75 11.24
CA ARG A 129 7.97 42.56 12.51
C ARG A 129 6.57 41.97 12.27
N MET A 130 6.38 40.71 12.66
CA MET A 130 5.39 40.27 13.66
C MET A 130 5.22 38.75 13.59
N VAL A 131 6.11 38.03 14.29
CA VAL A 131 5.85 36.64 14.68
C VAL A 131 4.87 36.65 15.84
N ARG A 132 3.59 36.38 15.54
CA ARG A 132 2.61 35.91 16.53
C ARG A 132 2.36 34.42 16.29
N PRO A 133 2.51 33.54 17.30
CA PRO A 133 2.18 32.13 17.16
C PRO A 133 0.66 31.97 17.21
N LEU A 134 0.02 31.91 16.05
CA LEU A 134 -1.40 31.52 15.93
C LEU A 134 -1.52 30.02 16.20
N SER A 135 -1.71 29.71 17.47
CA SER A 135 -2.11 28.41 18.01
C SER A 135 -3.57 28.14 17.65
N ALA A 136 -3.87 27.95 16.37
CA ALA A 136 -5.19 27.48 15.95
C ALA A 136 -5.13 25.95 15.80
N PRO A 137 -5.94 25.17 16.56
CA PRO A 137 -6.04 23.74 16.32
C PRO A 137 -6.56 23.54 14.88
N PRO A 138 -5.97 22.61 14.11
CA PRO A 138 -6.39 22.40 12.73
C PRO A 138 -7.88 22.06 12.69
N PRO A 139 -8.63 22.59 11.71
CA PRO A 139 -10.05 22.28 11.57
C PRO A 139 -10.20 20.77 11.43
N ARG A 140 -11.11 20.19 12.22
CA ARG A 140 -11.51 18.78 12.12
C ARG A 140 -12.02 18.52 10.71
N SER A 141 -11.14 18.10 9.82
CA SER A 141 -11.50 17.60 8.50
C SER A 141 -12.43 16.41 8.69
N ARG A 142 -13.67 16.52 8.21
CA ARG A 142 -14.61 15.40 8.15
C ARG A 142 -13.91 14.21 7.48
N PRO A 143 -14.03 12.99 8.02
CA PRO A 143 -13.34 11.82 7.48
C PRO A 143 -13.87 11.53 6.08
N ILE A 144 -13.10 11.91 5.06
CA ILE A 144 -13.28 11.43 3.69
C ILE A 144 -13.01 9.93 3.72
N CYS A 145 -14.08 9.16 3.48
CA CYS A 145 -14.14 7.71 3.35
C CYS A 145 -13.13 6.94 4.21
N GLU A 146 -13.56 6.57 5.42
CA GLU A 146 -13.11 5.32 6.02
C GLU A 146 -13.35 4.19 5.00
N VAL A 147 -12.33 3.84 4.21
CA VAL A 147 -12.33 2.54 3.57
C VAL A 147 -12.35 1.56 4.72
N ARG A 148 -13.51 0.92 4.90
CA ARG A 148 -13.87 -0.06 5.95
C ARG A 148 -13.02 -1.35 5.83
N PHE A 149 -11.71 -1.20 5.75
CA PHE A 149 -10.69 -2.22 5.68
C PHE A 149 -10.66 -3.10 6.94
N PRO A 150 -10.81 -2.56 8.19
CA PRO A 150 -10.97 -3.44 9.33
C PRO A 150 -12.25 -4.25 9.22
N VAL A 151 -13.34 -3.73 8.64
CA VAL A 151 -14.62 -4.45 8.58
C VAL A 151 -14.59 -5.61 7.59
N LEU A 152 -14.01 -5.46 6.39
CA LEU A 152 -14.01 -6.54 5.40
C LEU A 152 -13.05 -7.68 5.79
N VAL A 153 -11.86 -7.35 6.34
CA VAL A 153 -10.91 -8.37 6.79
C VAL A 153 -11.34 -8.98 8.12
N ARG A 154 -11.96 -8.22 9.03
CA ARG A 154 -12.61 -8.77 10.23
C ARG A 154 -13.79 -9.65 9.84
N ARG A 155 -14.59 -9.25 8.85
CA ARG A 155 -15.64 -10.11 8.27
C ARG A 155 -15.04 -11.37 7.67
N MET A 156 -13.97 -11.30 6.89
CA MET A 156 -13.34 -12.49 6.31
C MET A 156 -12.70 -13.41 7.36
N ALA A 157 -12.02 -12.88 8.38
CA ALA A 157 -11.48 -13.68 9.48
C ALA A 157 -12.62 -14.31 10.32
N ILE A 158 -13.71 -13.57 10.55
CA ILE A 158 -14.94 -14.08 11.15
C ILE A 158 -15.55 -15.17 10.25
N TRP A 159 -15.65 -14.98 8.95
CA TRP A 159 -16.17 -15.99 8.01
C TRP A 159 -15.26 -17.21 7.90
N SER A 160 -13.95 -17.04 8.02
CA SER A 160 -12.98 -18.15 8.04
C SER A 160 -13.09 -18.93 9.35
N ALA A 161 -13.24 -18.23 10.48
CA ALA A 161 -13.48 -18.85 11.77
C ALA A 161 -14.87 -19.52 11.84
N ILE A 162 -15.91 -18.90 11.26
CA ILE A 162 -17.25 -19.48 11.12
C ILE A 162 -17.22 -20.68 10.16
N ALA A 163 -16.45 -20.63 9.07
CA ALA A 163 -16.29 -21.77 8.18
C ALA A 163 -15.52 -22.90 8.86
N LEU A 164 -14.45 -22.59 9.61
CA LEU A 164 -13.69 -23.59 10.37
C LEU A 164 -14.50 -24.18 11.52
N MET A 165 -15.23 -23.35 12.27
CA MET A 165 -16.14 -23.76 13.35
C MET A 165 -17.40 -24.43 12.80
N GLY A 166 -17.84 -24.06 11.61
CA GLY A 166 -18.94 -24.69 10.88
C GLY A 166 -18.52 -26.04 10.33
N LEU A 167 -17.27 -26.19 9.89
CA LEU A 167 -16.68 -27.45 9.47
C LEU A 167 -16.39 -28.36 10.68
N LEU A 168 -15.96 -27.78 11.80
CA LEU A 168 -15.84 -28.46 13.09
C LEU A 168 -17.23 -28.87 13.61
N GLY A 169 -18.22 -27.99 13.46
CA GLY A 169 -19.61 -28.20 13.84
C GLY A 169 -20.30 -29.24 12.97
N THR A 170 -20.05 -29.27 11.66
CA THR A 170 -20.53 -30.35 10.80
C THR A 170 -19.84 -31.66 11.12
N VAL A 171 -18.54 -31.67 11.43
CA VAL A 171 -17.84 -32.87 11.93
C VAL A 171 -18.42 -33.36 13.27
N LEU A 172 -18.83 -32.45 14.17
CA LEU A 172 -19.47 -32.76 15.44
C LEU A 172 -20.97 -33.13 15.33
N LEU A 173 -21.65 -32.68 14.27
CA LEU A 173 -23.05 -32.95 13.96
C LEU A 173 -23.23 -34.16 13.03
N VAL A 174 -22.15 -34.68 12.42
CA VAL A 174 -22.24 -35.99 11.80
C VAL A 174 -22.51 -36.99 12.93
N PRO A 175 -23.56 -37.81 12.85
CA PRO A 175 -23.93 -38.75 13.90
C PRO A 175 -22.73 -39.55 14.39
N ALA A 176 -22.72 -39.89 15.69
CA ALA A 176 -21.72 -40.67 16.43
C ALA A 176 -21.43 -42.08 15.86
N THR A 177 -21.89 -42.36 14.64
CA THR A 177 -21.63 -43.56 13.85
C THR A 177 -20.43 -43.41 12.90
N LEU A 178 -19.81 -42.22 12.79
CA LEU A 178 -18.50 -42.12 12.14
C LEU A 178 -17.47 -42.86 13.00
N SER A 179 -16.97 -43.98 12.49
CA SER A 179 -16.03 -44.79 13.25
C SER A 179 -14.73 -44.02 13.54
N PRO A 180 -14.04 -44.33 14.65
CA PRO A 180 -12.74 -43.74 15.03
C PRO A 180 -11.67 -43.79 13.92
N THR A 181 -11.91 -44.55 12.85
CA THR A 181 -11.08 -44.58 11.63
C THR A 181 -11.01 -43.25 10.89
N LEU A 182 -11.96 -42.32 11.05
CA LEU A 182 -11.97 -41.02 10.35
C LEU A 182 -11.36 -39.88 11.17
N LEU A 183 -11.48 -39.92 12.50
CA LEU A 183 -10.96 -38.88 13.39
C LEU A 183 -9.43 -38.93 13.53
N GLY A 184 -8.84 -40.14 13.53
CA GLY A 184 -7.38 -40.33 13.56
C GLY A 184 -6.64 -39.63 12.40
N PRO A 185 -7.03 -39.86 11.14
CA PRO A 185 -6.47 -39.18 9.98
C PRO A 185 -6.58 -37.65 10.05
N VAL A 186 -7.69 -37.10 10.54
CA VAL A 186 -7.89 -35.65 10.68
C VAL A 186 -6.91 -35.05 11.70
N ALA A 187 -6.68 -35.74 12.82
CA ALA A 187 -5.69 -35.31 13.82
C ALA A 187 -4.26 -35.36 13.27
N VAL A 188 -3.88 -36.45 12.59
CA VAL A 188 -2.58 -36.58 11.93
C VAL A 188 -2.37 -35.51 10.87
N LEU A 189 -3.39 -35.27 10.04
CA LEU A 189 -3.36 -34.24 9.01
C LEU A 189 -3.19 -32.85 9.61
N SER A 190 -3.87 -32.57 10.72
CA SER A 190 -3.72 -31.31 11.44
C SER A 190 -2.28 -31.13 11.92
N VAL A 191 -1.71 -32.12 12.61
CA VAL A 191 -0.30 -32.06 13.04
C VAL A 191 0.65 -31.85 11.85
N PHE A 192 0.42 -32.55 10.74
CA PHE A 192 1.22 -32.40 9.53
C PHE A 192 1.14 -30.98 8.94
N VAL A 193 -0.06 -30.41 8.85
CA VAL A 193 -0.26 -29.01 8.42
C VAL A 193 0.49 -28.05 9.35
N GLY A 194 0.48 -28.31 10.66
CA GLY A 194 1.27 -27.55 11.64
C GLY A 194 2.77 -27.59 11.37
N CYS A 195 3.33 -28.78 11.18
CA CYS A 195 4.74 -28.98 10.84
C CYS A 195 5.09 -28.28 9.52
N TYR A 196 4.24 -28.42 8.49
CA TYR A 196 4.42 -27.75 7.21
C TYR A 196 4.43 -26.23 7.37
N LEU A 197 3.48 -25.65 8.11
CA LEU A 197 3.43 -24.21 8.35
C LEU A 197 4.66 -23.71 9.14
N LEU A 198 5.17 -24.49 10.08
CA LEU A 198 6.40 -24.19 10.81
C LEU A 198 7.61 -24.17 9.87
N VAL A 199 7.79 -25.22 9.07
CA VAL A 199 8.88 -25.32 8.07
C VAL A 199 8.76 -24.19 7.04
N ALA A 200 7.56 -23.93 6.54
CA ALA A 200 7.29 -22.82 5.64
C ALA A 200 7.63 -21.47 6.27
N SER A 201 7.36 -21.28 7.56
CA SER A 201 7.71 -20.04 8.29
C SER A 201 9.22 -19.89 8.49
N LEU A 202 9.93 -20.99 8.76
CA LEU A 202 11.40 -21.01 8.83
C LEU A 202 12.02 -20.72 7.46
N LEU A 203 11.52 -21.37 6.41
CA LEU A 203 11.96 -21.13 5.03
C LEU A 203 11.68 -19.68 4.64
N PHE A 204 10.50 -19.15 4.95
CA PHE A 204 10.15 -17.75 4.73
C PHE A 204 11.14 -16.83 5.45
N ARG A 205 11.55 -17.15 6.68
CA ARG A 205 12.57 -16.36 7.42
C ARG A 205 13.93 -16.37 6.73
N VAL A 206 14.40 -17.52 6.26
CA VAL A 206 15.64 -17.63 5.48
C VAL A 206 15.53 -16.83 4.18
N LEU A 207 14.39 -16.98 3.49
CA LEU A 207 14.08 -16.28 2.26
C LEU A 207 13.81 -14.78 2.48
N THR A 208 13.49 -14.32 3.71
CA THR A 208 13.18 -12.91 3.99
C THR A 208 14.38 -12.03 3.61
N ARG A 209 15.62 -12.50 3.80
CA ARG A 209 16.81 -11.78 3.33
C ARG A 209 16.83 -11.66 1.80
N ALA A 210 16.60 -12.75 1.09
CA ALA A 210 16.52 -12.73 -0.37
C ALA A 210 15.37 -11.85 -0.86
N PHE A 211 14.23 -11.90 -0.16
CA PHE A 211 13.07 -11.05 -0.41
C PHE A 211 13.39 -9.58 -0.21
N LEU A 212 14.12 -9.20 0.83
CA LEU A 212 14.51 -7.81 1.06
C LEU A 212 15.47 -7.31 -0.01
N VAL A 213 16.41 -8.14 -0.46
CA VAL A 213 17.27 -7.82 -1.61
C VAL A 213 16.42 -7.62 -2.88
N VAL A 214 15.42 -8.49 -3.10
CA VAL A 214 14.48 -8.36 -4.21
C VAL A 214 13.59 -7.14 -4.04
N GLU A 215 13.12 -6.82 -2.84
CA GLU A 215 12.26 -5.68 -2.51
C GLU A 215 13.01 -4.35 -2.71
N ARG A 216 14.32 -4.33 -2.39
CA ARG A 216 15.23 -3.21 -2.66
C ARG A 216 15.43 -2.98 -4.17
N LYS A 217 15.47 -4.06 -4.96
CA LYS A 217 15.45 -3.95 -6.43
C LYS A 217 14.06 -3.59 -6.95
N ALA A 218 13.00 -4.07 -6.30
CA ALA A 218 11.63 -3.89 -6.75
C ALA A 218 11.12 -2.45 -6.61
N SER A 219 11.69 -1.63 -5.72
CA SER A 219 11.40 -0.19 -5.69
C SER A 219 11.74 0.53 -7.01
N THR A 220 12.58 -0.09 -7.85
CA THR A 220 12.88 0.37 -9.22
C THR A 220 12.16 -0.41 -10.32
N GLN A 221 11.49 -1.52 -10.01
CA GLN A 221 10.85 -2.39 -11.02
C GLN A 221 9.35 -2.11 -11.15
N THR A 222 8.79 -2.49 -12.30
CA THR A 222 7.35 -2.36 -12.56
C THR A 222 6.55 -3.36 -11.72
N GLY A 223 5.32 -3.00 -11.31
CA GLY A 223 4.48 -3.83 -10.44
C GLY A 223 4.19 -5.24 -10.98
N LEU A 224 4.33 -5.45 -12.29
CA LEU A 224 4.13 -6.74 -12.94
C LEU A 224 5.26 -7.75 -12.64
N GLU A 225 6.52 -7.32 -12.61
CA GLU A 225 7.66 -8.18 -12.27
C GLU A 225 7.59 -8.65 -10.80
N TYR A 226 7.10 -7.79 -9.92
CA TYR A 226 6.88 -8.12 -8.52
C TYR A 226 5.83 -9.23 -8.35
N VAL A 227 4.71 -9.12 -9.07
CA VAL A 227 3.65 -10.15 -9.08
C VAL A 227 4.17 -11.47 -9.64
N LEU A 228 4.95 -11.43 -10.73
CA LEU A 228 5.49 -12.63 -11.36
C LEU A 228 6.43 -13.41 -10.41
N ARG A 229 7.32 -12.72 -9.70
CA ARG A 229 8.22 -13.35 -8.72
C ARG A 229 7.45 -13.92 -7.52
N GLY A 230 6.41 -13.21 -7.06
CA GLY A 230 5.52 -13.72 -6.03
C GLY A 230 4.80 -15.02 -6.45
N ALA A 231 4.37 -15.08 -7.71
CA ALA A 231 3.74 -16.28 -8.28
C ALA A 231 4.72 -17.46 -8.38
N VAL A 232 5.97 -17.23 -8.78
CA VAL A 232 7.01 -18.28 -8.83
C VAL A 232 7.27 -18.87 -7.44
N LEU A 233 7.39 -18.02 -6.41
CA LEU A 233 7.63 -18.50 -5.05
C LEU A 233 6.42 -19.25 -4.49
N ALA A 234 5.22 -18.80 -4.80
CA ALA A 234 3.99 -19.52 -4.47
C ALA A 234 3.96 -20.90 -5.13
N LEU A 235 4.27 -20.99 -6.43
CA LEU A 235 4.37 -22.24 -7.18
C LEU A 235 5.40 -23.20 -6.57
N LEU A 236 6.57 -22.70 -6.17
CA LEU A 236 7.60 -23.50 -5.50
C LEU A 236 7.07 -24.10 -4.18
N MET A 237 6.35 -23.30 -3.38
CA MET A 237 5.75 -23.78 -2.13
C MET A 237 4.66 -24.83 -2.37
N VAL A 238 3.85 -24.68 -3.42
CA VAL A 238 2.90 -25.73 -3.85
C VAL A 238 3.64 -27.01 -4.19
N ALA A 239 4.71 -26.91 -4.98
CA ALA A 239 5.47 -28.08 -5.42
C ALA A 239 6.12 -28.82 -4.24
N VAL A 240 6.76 -28.09 -3.32
CA VAL A 240 7.37 -28.67 -2.12
C VAL A 240 6.30 -29.30 -1.20
N GLY A 241 5.17 -28.60 -0.99
CA GLY A 241 4.05 -29.14 -0.23
C GLY A 241 3.48 -30.42 -0.84
N TYR A 242 3.27 -30.43 -2.16
CA TYR A 242 2.79 -31.58 -2.92
C TYR A 242 3.71 -32.80 -2.77
N VAL A 243 5.03 -32.60 -2.92
CA VAL A 243 6.02 -33.68 -2.79
C VAL A 243 6.07 -34.23 -1.36
N GLY A 244 6.12 -33.35 -0.35
CA GLY A 244 6.13 -33.78 1.06
C GLY A 244 4.88 -34.58 1.45
N ILE A 245 3.73 -34.22 0.86
CA ILE A 245 2.47 -34.90 1.09
C ILE A 245 2.37 -36.22 0.35
N ARG A 246 2.76 -36.29 -0.92
CA ARG A 246 2.84 -37.56 -1.65
C ARG A 246 3.69 -38.57 -0.89
N TYR A 247 4.78 -38.11 -0.30
CA TYR A 247 5.67 -38.94 0.51
C TYR A 247 5.00 -39.38 1.83
N ALA A 248 4.30 -38.49 2.53
CA ALA A 248 3.58 -38.79 3.77
C ALA A 248 2.31 -39.64 3.55
N ALA A 249 1.65 -39.48 2.40
CA ALA A 249 0.40 -40.13 2.04
C ALA A 249 0.60 -41.53 1.44
N ALA A 250 1.84 -41.98 1.23
CA ALA A 250 2.13 -43.32 0.70
C ALA A 250 1.51 -44.47 1.54
N GLY A 251 1.06 -44.20 2.79
CA GLY A 251 0.30 -45.13 3.63
C GLY A 251 -1.19 -44.79 3.85
N LEU A 252 -1.74 -43.76 3.21
CA LEU A 252 -3.15 -43.33 3.39
C LEU A 252 -4.07 -43.90 2.30
N PRO A 253 -5.37 -44.14 2.60
CA PRO A 253 -6.34 -44.64 1.63
C PRO A 253 -6.47 -43.75 0.40
N ALA A 254 -6.67 -44.38 -0.77
CA ALA A 254 -6.72 -43.76 -2.10
C ALA A 254 -7.48 -42.41 -2.22
N PRO A 255 -8.67 -42.17 -1.62
CA PRO A 255 -9.41 -40.93 -1.87
C PRO A 255 -8.72 -39.67 -1.33
N TRP A 256 -7.85 -39.76 -0.33
CA TRP A 256 -7.20 -38.59 0.27
C TRP A 256 -6.10 -38.00 -0.62
N HIS A 257 -5.56 -38.80 -1.55
CA HIS A 257 -4.52 -38.37 -2.48
C HIS A 257 -5.00 -37.29 -3.44
N ASP A 258 -6.30 -37.25 -3.74
CA ASP A 258 -6.88 -36.33 -4.73
C ASP A 258 -7.36 -35.01 -4.11
N TYR A 259 -7.88 -35.04 -2.88
CA TYR A 259 -8.40 -33.83 -2.22
C TYR A 259 -7.31 -32.95 -1.61
N LEU A 260 -6.21 -33.53 -1.14
CA LEU A 260 -5.15 -32.77 -0.45
C LEU A 260 -4.41 -31.77 -1.35
N PRO A 261 -4.00 -32.15 -2.59
CA PRO A 261 -3.40 -31.21 -3.54
C PRO A 261 -4.33 -30.04 -3.86
N LEU A 262 -5.65 -30.29 -3.90
CA LEU A 262 -6.66 -29.28 -4.20
C LEU A 262 -6.76 -28.23 -3.09
N VAL A 263 -6.74 -28.66 -1.83
CA VAL A 263 -6.75 -27.76 -0.66
C VAL A 263 -5.50 -26.88 -0.64
N ILE A 264 -4.34 -27.45 -0.96
CA ILE A 264 -3.07 -26.70 -0.97
C ILE A 264 -3.01 -25.74 -2.14
N ALA A 265 -3.43 -26.18 -3.32
CA ALA A 265 -3.58 -25.30 -4.48
C ALA A 265 -4.53 -24.13 -4.13
N GLY A 266 -5.63 -24.40 -3.41
CA GLY A 266 -6.54 -23.38 -2.91
C GLY A 266 -5.89 -22.40 -1.93
N VAL A 267 -5.18 -22.89 -0.92
CA VAL A 267 -4.48 -22.06 0.08
C VAL A 267 -3.39 -21.21 -0.57
N VAL A 268 -2.63 -21.78 -1.50
CA VAL A 268 -1.55 -21.05 -2.18
C VAL A 268 -2.08 -20.09 -3.23
N ALA A 269 -3.12 -20.45 -4.00
CA ALA A 269 -3.80 -19.52 -4.89
C ALA A 269 -4.41 -18.33 -4.13
N TRP A 270 -5.01 -18.60 -2.96
CA TRP A 270 -5.52 -17.55 -2.07
C TRP A 270 -4.40 -16.64 -1.56
N TRP A 271 -3.27 -17.20 -1.12
CA TRP A 271 -2.11 -16.43 -0.67
C TRP A 271 -1.51 -15.58 -1.81
N ALA A 272 -1.33 -16.17 -3.00
CA ALA A 272 -0.81 -15.49 -4.20
C ALA A 272 -1.75 -14.37 -4.66
N ALA A 273 -3.07 -14.59 -4.66
CA ALA A 273 -4.06 -13.57 -4.97
C ALA A 273 -4.05 -12.44 -3.92
N GLY A 274 -3.89 -12.76 -2.64
CA GLY A 274 -3.77 -11.79 -1.55
C GLY A 274 -2.48 -10.96 -1.60
N ALA A 275 -1.37 -11.56 -2.03
CA ALA A 275 -0.10 -10.87 -2.25
C ALA A 275 -0.16 -9.97 -3.51
N GLY A 276 -0.72 -10.49 -4.62
CA GLY A 276 -0.90 -9.74 -5.87
C GLY A 276 -1.85 -8.55 -5.70
N MET A 277 -2.96 -8.72 -4.98
CA MET A 277 -3.86 -7.60 -4.67
C MET A 277 -3.22 -6.54 -3.77
N ARG A 278 -2.32 -6.93 -2.85
CA ARG A 278 -1.56 -5.95 -2.05
C ARG A 278 -0.61 -5.15 -2.93
N GLY A 279 0.19 -5.82 -3.77
CA GLY A 279 1.09 -5.15 -4.71
C GLY A 279 0.35 -4.20 -5.66
N TYR A 280 -0.78 -4.65 -6.23
CA TYR A 280 -1.60 -3.83 -7.12
C TYR A 280 -2.18 -2.58 -6.44
N ARG A 281 -2.62 -2.70 -5.18
CA ARG A 281 -3.19 -1.56 -4.45
C ARG A 281 -2.12 -0.56 -4.03
N ILE A 282 -0.95 -1.02 -3.61
CA ILE A 282 0.19 -0.18 -3.26
C ILE A 282 0.64 0.61 -4.49
N ASP A 283 0.77 -0.05 -5.64
CA ASP A 283 1.11 0.58 -6.90
C ASP A 283 0.03 1.58 -7.36
N ARG A 284 -1.25 1.23 -7.21
CA ARG A 284 -2.36 2.17 -7.52
C ARG A 284 -2.35 3.40 -6.61
N ALA A 285 -2.17 3.21 -5.29
CA ALA A 285 -2.09 4.31 -4.32
C ALA A 285 -0.90 5.23 -4.59
N ALA A 286 0.26 4.64 -4.93
CA ALA A 286 1.45 5.36 -5.33
C ALA A 286 1.27 6.18 -6.60
N ARG A 287 0.60 5.61 -7.61
CA ARG A 287 0.30 6.32 -8.87
C ARG A 287 -0.73 7.43 -8.69
N SER A 288 -1.72 7.25 -7.81
CA SER A 288 -2.76 8.26 -7.57
C SER A 288 -2.31 9.43 -6.70
N ALA A 289 -1.31 9.24 -5.83
CA ALA A 289 -0.99 10.25 -4.83
C ALA A 289 -0.10 11.40 -5.35
N GLY A 290 0.70 11.19 -6.41
CA GLY A 290 1.78 12.12 -6.74
C GLY A 290 2.79 12.28 -5.60
N VAL A 291 4.04 12.66 -5.88
CA VAL A 291 5.10 12.70 -4.85
C VAL A 291 4.74 13.54 -3.60
N PRO A 292 4.02 14.68 -3.70
CA PRO A 292 3.58 15.43 -2.51
C PRO A 292 2.49 14.72 -1.69
N GLY A 293 1.59 13.97 -2.34
CA GLY A 293 0.51 13.26 -1.66
C GLY A 293 0.97 11.97 -0.99
N VAL A 294 2.10 11.40 -1.41
CA VAL A 294 2.69 10.19 -0.80
C VAL A 294 3.13 10.47 0.64
N VAL A 295 3.74 11.63 0.90
CA VAL A 295 4.16 12.08 2.24
C VAL A 295 2.95 12.46 3.11
N ALA A 296 1.84 12.90 2.51
CA ALA A 296 0.59 13.10 3.26
C ALA A 296 -0.08 11.75 3.60
N GLY A 297 -0.01 10.77 2.69
CA GLY A 297 -0.64 9.45 2.84
C GLY A 297 -0.07 8.64 3.99
N TRP A 298 1.26 8.55 4.15
CA TRP A 298 1.85 7.71 5.20
C TRP A 298 1.62 8.21 6.63
N ARG A 299 1.36 9.52 6.79
CA ARG A 299 1.17 10.19 8.09
C ARG A 299 -0.20 9.81 8.63
N ARG A 300 -1.14 9.48 7.74
CA ARG A 300 -2.50 9.10 8.08
C ARG A 300 -2.58 7.67 8.61
N ASP A 301 -1.81 6.75 8.02
CA ASP A 301 -1.85 5.33 8.39
C ASP A 301 -0.79 4.94 9.44
N GLY A 302 0.15 5.86 9.74
CA GLY A 302 1.15 5.71 10.82
C GLY A 302 2.14 4.57 10.61
N LYS A 303 2.17 3.95 9.43
CA LYS A 303 3.05 2.83 9.09
C LYS A 303 3.86 3.18 7.85
N PRO A 304 5.17 3.41 7.99
CA PRO A 304 6.04 3.65 6.84
C PRO A 304 6.23 2.33 6.08
N GLU A 305 5.46 2.10 5.02
CA GLU A 305 5.72 0.98 4.12
C GLU A 305 7.08 1.17 3.42
N ALA A 306 7.89 0.11 3.36
CA ALA A 306 9.27 0.15 2.86
C ALA A 306 9.41 0.82 1.49
N PHE A 307 8.55 0.39 0.57
CA PHE A 307 8.48 0.91 -0.79
C PHE A 307 8.19 2.42 -0.83
N VAL A 308 7.31 2.91 0.06
CA VAL A 308 6.84 4.31 0.06
C VAL A 308 7.99 5.24 0.40
N TRP A 309 8.70 4.94 1.49
CA TRP A 309 9.80 5.79 1.93
C TRP A 309 11.02 5.70 1.03
N ARG A 310 11.32 4.53 0.46
CA ARG A 310 12.40 4.40 -0.54
C ARG A 310 12.14 5.31 -1.73
N ARG A 311 10.90 5.35 -2.22
CA ARG A 311 10.52 6.20 -3.34
C ARG A 311 10.55 7.69 -2.98
N ALA A 312 10.11 8.04 -1.77
CA ALA A 312 10.19 9.42 -1.29
C ALA A 312 11.65 9.88 -1.17
N ALA A 313 12.52 9.04 -0.60
CA ALA A 313 13.94 9.33 -0.47
C ALA A 313 14.66 9.42 -1.82
N GLN A 314 14.37 8.50 -2.76
CA GLN A 314 14.90 8.58 -4.12
C GLN A 314 14.41 9.85 -4.83
N GLY A 315 13.12 10.18 -4.72
CA GLY A 315 12.59 11.40 -5.31
C GLY A 315 13.20 12.68 -4.73
N LEU A 316 13.52 12.67 -3.43
CA LEU A 316 14.25 13.76 -2.80
C LEU A 316 15.70 13.81 -3.30
N TYR A 317 16.41 12.67 -3.34
CA TYR A 317 17.76 12.57 -3.87
C TYR A 317 17.86 13.08 -5.32
N ASP A 318 16.97 12.62 -6.19
CA ASP A 318 16.92 13.02 -7.61
C ASP A 318 16.68 14.53 -7.76
N ARG A 319 15.84 15.13 -6.90
CA ARG A 319 15.63 16.57 -6.87
C ARG A 319 16.88 17.32 -6.42
N LEU A 320 17.53 16.87 -5.36
CA LEU A 320 18.74 17.49 -4.81
C LEU A 320 19.94 17.41 -5.78
N THR A 321 20.03 16.34 -6.58
CA THR A 321 21.21 16.06 -7.43
C THR A 321 21.01 16.36 -8.91
N GLY A 322 19.82 16.09 -9.45
CA GLY A 322 19.56 16.06 -10.89
C GLY A 322 19.04 17.35 -11.51
N SER A 323 18.47 18.27 -10.73
CA SER A 323 17.89 19.50 -11.29
C SER A 323 18.86 20.68 -11.21
N PRO A 324 19.22 21.33 -12.33
CA PRO A 324 20.06 22.54 -12.33
C PRO A 324 19.45 23.67 -11.50
N GLU A 325 18.12 23.74 -11.46
CA GLU A 325 17.36 24.70 -10.65
C GLU A 325 17.55 24.50 -9.14
N TRP A 326 17.97 23.31 -8.72
CA TRP A 326 18.20 22.97 -7.32
C TRP A 326 19.63 23.28 -6.84
N ARG A 327 20.51 23.64 -7.78
CA ARG A 327 21.88 24.12 -7.53
C ARG A 327 21.97 25.63 -7.30
N ARG A 328 20.95 26.40 -7.70
CA ARG A 328 20.82 27.83 -7.40
C ARG A 328 20.23 28.03 -6.00
N PRO A 329 20.38 29.21 -5.36
CA PRO A 329 19.69 29.51 -4.12
C PRO A 329 18.19 29.18 -4.26
N ARG A 330 17.75 28.19 -3.48
CA ARG A 330 16.38 27.66 -3.57
C ARG A 330 15.41 28.72 -3.04
N SER A 331 14.23 28.80 -3.63
CA SER A 331 13.17 29.61 -3.03
C SER A 331 12.84 29.08 -1.62
N PRO A 332 12.48 29.95 -0.66
CA PRO A 332 12.13 29.54 0.71
C PRO A 332 11.07 28.43 0.73
N ALA A 333 10.08 28.50 -0.16
CA ALA A 333 9.04 27.47 -0.28
C ALA A 333 9.59 26.09 -0.69
N ARG A 334 10.63 26.03 -1.54
CA ARG A 334 11.28 24.77 -1.92
C ARG A 334 12.14 24.23 -0.78
N GLN A 335 12.86 25.10 -0.04
CA GLN A 335 13.61 24.68 1.16
C GLN A 335 12.67 24.10 2.22
N ASP A 336 11.57 24.77 2.52
CA ASP A 336 10.52 24.28 3.42
C ASP A 336 10.00 22.90 3.01
N GLN A 337 9.81 22.67 1.71
CA GLN A 337 9.35 21.38 1.20
C GLN A 337 10.40 20.28 1.46
N VAL A 338 11.68 20.55 1.19
CA VAL A 338 12.78 19.62 1.43
C VAL A 338 12.88 19.26 2.90
N THR A 339 12.85 20.27 3.76
CA THR A 339 12.91 20.09 5.21
C THR A 339 11.75 19.22 5.69
N LYS A 340 10.52 19.48 5.24
CA LYS A 340 9.34 18.67 5.58
C LYS A 340 9.44 17.22 5.10
N GLU A 341 9.99 16.99 3.90
CA GLU A 341 10.19 15.64 3.37
C GLU A 341 11.27 14.88 4.16
N TYR A 342 12.37 15.55 4.50
CA TYR A 342 13.45 14.99 5.32
C TYR A 342 12.97 14.69 6.75
N GLU A 343 12.25 15.61 7.39
CA GLU A 343 11.61 15.40 8.70
C GLU A 343 10.68 14.18 8.68
N ALA A 344 9.88 14.05 7.63
CA ALA A 344 8.96 12.93 7.52
C ALA A 344 9.69 11.57 7.29
N LEU A 345 10.84 11.56 6.61
CA LEU A 345 11.72 10.38 6.55
C LEU A 345 12.35 10.08 7.92
N SER A 346 12.75 11.10 8.67
CA SER A 346 13.27 10.95 10.04
C SER A 346 12.19 10.39 11.00
N ASP A 347 10.95 10.90 10.91
CA ASP A 347 9.79 10.40 11.65
C ASP A 347 9.52 8.92 11.34
N ALA A 348 9.65 8.53 10.06
CA ALA A 348 9.52 7.14 9.62
C ALA A 348 10.62 6.26 10.24
N HIS A 349 11.87 6.73 10.27
CA HIS A 349 12.98 6.03 10.92
C HIS A 349 12.73 5.82 12.42
N ALA A 350 12.35 6.89 13.15
CA ALA A 350 12.00 6.80 14.56
C ALA A 350 10.82 5.84 14.81
N THR A 351 9.85 5.78 13.89
CA THR A 351 8.71 4.86 13.97
C THR A 351 9.14 3.41 13.76
N LEU A 352 10.02 3.12 12.79
CA LEU A 352 10.59 1.78 12.59
C LEU A 352 11.41 1.32 13.80
N LEU A 353 12.22 2.20 14.40
CA LEU A 353 12.94 1.89 15.63
C LEU A 353 12.01 1.57 16.79
N ARG A 354 10.94 2.37 16.97
CA ARG A 354 9.91 2.10 17.98
C ARG A 354 9.24 0.75 17.73
N GLN A 355 8.90 0.42 16.49
CA GLN A 355 8.30 -0.86 16.12
C GLN A 355 9.25 -2.04 16.40
N ALA A 356 10.52 -1.91 16.03
CA ALA A 356 11.55 -2.91 16.28
C ALA A 356 11.84 -3.11 17.79
N ALA A 357 11.67 -2.08 18.61
CA ALA A 357 11.87 -2.16 20.05
C ALA A 357 10.66 -2.75 20.81
N ARG A 358 9.52 -3.00 20.15
CA ARG A 358 8.29 -3.42 20.83
C ARG A 358 8.44 -4.78 21.52
N PRO A 359 8.07 -4.88 22.81
CA PRO A 359 8.00 -6.15 23.50
C PRO A 359 6.87 -7.03 22.92
N LEU A 360 7.03 -8.35 23.04
CA LEU A 360 6.08 -9.33 22.50
C LEU A 360 4.64 -9.09 22.98
N ARG A 361 4.45 -8.66 24.24
CA ARG A 361 3.12 -8.37 24.80
C ARG A 361 2.40 -7.24 24.06
N GLN A 362 3.11 -6.14 23.78
CA GLN A 362 2.55 -5.02 23.01
C GLN A 362 2.31 -5.42 21.55
N TRP A 363 3.23 -6.21 20.96
CA TRP A 363 3.05 -6.74 19.61
C TRP A 363 1.80 -7.62 19.47
N LEU A 364 1.52 -8.48 20.46
CA LEU A 364 0.32 -9.32 20.50
C LEU A 364 -0.98 -8.51 20.68
N ALA A 365 -0.93 -7.36 21.35
CA ALA A 365 -2.08 -6.51 21.59
C ALA A 365 -2.49 -5.69 20.34
N GLU A 366 -1.56 -5.45 19.42
CA GLU A 366 -1.84 -4.71 18.19
C GLU A 366 -2.34 -5.62 17.06
N ASP A 367 -3.04 -5.01 16.09
CA ASP A 367 -3.69 -5.65 14.93
C ASP A 367 -2.71 -6.39 13.96
N HIS A 368 -1.43 -6.46 14.33
CA HIS A 368 -0.35 -7.18 13.62
C HIS A 368 -0.28 -8.64 14.08
N ALA A 369 -0.92 -8.96 15.21
CA ALA A 369 -1.01 -10.30 15.78
C ALA A 369 -1.97 -11.22 15.03
N ARG A 370 -2.62 -10.80 13.92
CA ARG A 370 -3.62 -11.65 13.24
C ARG A 370 -3.08 -13.03 12.84
N ALA A 371 -1.82 -13.11 12.40
CA ALA A 371 -1.18 -14.38 12.09
C ALA A 371 -0.89 -15.20 13.36
N ALA A 372 -0.47 -14.54 14.45
CA ALA A 372 -0.27 -15.18 15.75
C ALA A 372 -1.59 -15.72 16.32
N VAL A 373 -2.63 -14.88 16.38
CA VAL A 373 -3.98 -15.23 16.81
C VAL A 373 -4.53 -16.39 15.99
N LEU A 374 -4.37 -16.37 14.66
CA LEU A 374 -4.80 -17.47 13.80
C LEU A 374 -4.04 -18.77 14.14
N GLY A 375 -2.74 -18.68 14.37
CA GLY A 375 -1.91 -19.81 14.83
C GLY A 375 -2.35 -20.35 16.20
N THR A 376 -2.67 -19.48 17.15
CA THR A 376 -3.15 -19.89 18.49
C THR A 376 -4.53 -20.53 18.39
N VAL A 377 -5.46 -19.95 17.62
CA VAL A 377 -6.80 -20.51 17.39
C VAL A 377 -6.71 -21.87 16.73
N TRP A 378 -5.84 -22.01 15.73
CA TRP A 378 -5.57 -23.30 15.07
C TRP A 378 -5.01 -24.34 16.05
N ALA A 379 -4.06 -23.95 16.89
CA ALA A 379 -3.47 -24.83 17.89
C ALA A 379 -4.50 -25.30 18.93
N VAL A 380 -5.34 -24.38 19.44
CA VAL A 380 -6.44 -24.71 20.35
C VAL A 380 -7.43 -25.67 19.69
N GLY A 381 -7.79 -25.44 18.43
CA GLY A 381 -8.67 -26.33 17.67
C GLY A 381 -8.09 -27.73 17.49
N THR A 382 -6.78 -27.83 17.21
CA THR A 382 -6.10 -29.11 17.04
C THR A 382 -5.97 -29.86 18.37
N VAL A 383 -5.67 -29.17 19.46
CA VAL A 383 -5.65 -29.76 20.80
C VAL A 383 -7.03 -30.28 21.18
N GLY A 384 -8.09 -29.52 20.90
CA GLY A 384 -9.47 -29.96 21.12
C GLY A 384 -9.81 -31.23 20.33
N LEU A 385 -9.45 -31.29 19.06
CA LEU A 385 -9.63 -32.48 18.22
C LEU A 385 -8.88 -33.70 18.78
N VAL A 386 -7.61 -33.54 19.17
CA VAL A 386 -6.82 -34.63 19.77
C VAL A 386 -7.48 -35.15 21.05
N LEU A 387 -7.98 -34.26 21.91
CA LEU A 387 -8.68 -34.66 23.14
C LEU A 387 -9.97 -35.44 22.85
N ILE A 388 -10.76 -35.01 21.86
CA ILE A 388 -11.98 -35.73 21.43
C ILE A 388 -11.62 -37.15 20.97
N VAL A 389 -10.60 -37.30 20.12
CA VAL A 389 -10.15 -38.61 19.63
C VAL A 389 -9.73 -39.52 20.77
N VAL A 390 -9.02 -38.99 21.77
CA VAL A 390 -8.61 -39.78 22.95
C VAL A 390 -9.82 -40.24 23.75
N VAL A 391 -10.79 -39.36 24.00
CA VAL A 391 -12.01 -39.71 24.74
C VAL A 391 -12.78 -40.81 24.02
N GLU A 392 -12.97 -40.71 22.71
CA GLU A 392 -13.66 -41.75 21.93
C GLU A 392 -12.92 -43.09 21.95
N LEU A 393 -11.59 -43.08 21.79
CA LEU A 393 -10.79 -44.31 21.84
C LEU A 393 -10.83 -44.98 23.22
N VAL A 394 -10.89 -44.19 24.29
CA VAL A 394 -11.07 -44.70 25.66
C VAL A 394 -12.45 -45.33 25.82
N LEU A 395 -13.50 -44.67 25.34
CA LEU A 395 -14.88 -45.19 25.37
C LEU A 395 -15.03 -46.48 24.53
N ALA A 396 -14.23 -46.64 23.47
CA ALA A 396 -14.20 -47.83 22.63
C ALA A 396 -13.38 -49.01 23.22
N GLY A 397 -12.81 -48.87 24.42
CA GLY A 397 -12.10 -49.95 25.12
C GLY A 397 -10.67 -50.21 24.64
N HIS A 398 -10.05 -49.25 23.94
CA HIS A 398 -8.65 -49.38 23.54
C HIS A 398 -7.66 -49.18 24.71
N PRO A 399 -6.44 -49.75 24.65
CA PRO A 399 -5.47 -49.67 25.75
C PRO A 399 -4.98 -48.23 26.03
N LEU A 400 -5.43 -47.68 27.17
CA LEU A 400 -5.19 -46.33 27.68
C LEU A 400 -3.74 -45.82 27.66
N PRO A 401 -2.72 -46.54 28.17
CA PRO A 401 -1.43 -45.92 28.46
C PRO A 401 -0.66 -45.48 27.21
N ARG A 402 -0.76 -46.23 26.10
CA ARG A 402 -0.11 -45.85 24.84
C ARG A 402 -0.79 -44.66 24.17
N MET A 403 -2.13 -44.60 24.21
CA MET A 403 -2.91 -43.54 23.57
C MET A 403 -2.77 -42.21 24.32
N VAL A 404 -2.77 -42.24 25.65
CA VAL A 404 -2.51 -41.06 26.48
C VAL A 404 -1.10 -40.51 26.20
N GLY A 405 -0.08 -41.37 26.09
CA GLY A 405 1.28 -40.94 25.75
C GLY A 405 1.39 -40.24 24.39
N VAL A 406 0.77 -40.82 23.34
CA VAL A 406 0.75 -40.23 21.99
C VAL A 406 0.00 -38.89 21.98
N ALA A 407 -1.14 -38.81 22.67
CA ALA A 407 -1.93 -37.59 22.74
C ALA A 407 -1.22 -36.46 23.50
N VAL A 408 -0.60 -36.77 24.65
CA VAL A 408 0.22 -35.81 25.39
C VAL A 408 1.38 -35.33 24.52
N GLY A 409 2.07 -36.24 23.82
CA GLY A 409 3.12 -35.89 22.87
C GLY A 409 2.64 -34.96 21.76
N ALA A 410 1.49 -35.24 21.16
CA ALA A 410 0.88 -34.42 20.11
C ALA A 410 0.48 -33.03 20.62
N ILE A 411 -0.14 -32.94 21.81
CA ILE A 411 -0.54 -31.67 22.43
C ILE A 411 0.70 -30.82 22.73
N VAL A 412 1.73 -31.41 23.34
CA VAL A 412 3.00 -30.73 23.63
C VAL A 412 3.64 -30.22 22.34
N LEU A 413 3.65 -31.03 21.28
CA LEU A 413 4.19 -30.64 19.97
C LEU A 413 3.41 -29.47 19.37
N VAL A 414 2.07 -29.52 19.34
CA VAL A 414 1.21 -28.47 18.78
C VAL A 414 1.36 -27.15 19.55
N CYS A 415 1.34 -27.21 20.88
CA CYS A 415 1.59 -26.04 21.73
C CYS A 415 2.99 -25.46 21.51
N GLY A 416 4.00 -26.33 21.43
CA GLY A 416 5.38 -25.94 21.13
C GLY A 416 5.50 -25.24 19.76
N MET A 417 4.85 -25.78 18.73
CA MET A 417 4.81 -25.18 17.39
C MET A 417 4.10 -23.83 17.38
N ALA A 418 2.99 -23.68 18.11
CA ALA A 418 2.27 -22.41 18.21
C ALA A 418 3.14 -21.34 18.87
N ILE A 419 3.79 -21.66 19.99
CA ILE A 419 4.70 -20.76 20.70
C ILE A 419 5.89 -20.40 19.81
N ALA A 420 6.49 -21.40 19.14
CA ALA A 420 7.59 -21.19 18.20
C ALA A 420 7.15 -20.29 17.05
N GLY A 421 5.98 -20.51 16.46
CA GLY A 421 5.41 -19.69 15.39
C GLY A 421 5.23 -18.23 15.80
N VAL A 422 4.67 -17.98 17.00
CA VAL A 422 4.52 -16.63 17.56
C VAL A 422 5.89 -15.96 17.74
N ARG A 423 6.87 -16.67 18.32
CA ARG A 423 8.22 -16.16 18.56
C ARG A 423 8.97 -15.90 17.26
N LEU A 424 8.86 -16.79 16.28
CA LEU A 424 9.46 -16.65 14.95
C LEU A 424 8.83 -15.48 14.19
N GLY A 425 7.50 -15.32 14.27
CA GLY A 425 6.78 -14.19 13.66
C GLY A 425 7.22 -12.85 14.24
N HIS A 426 7.25 -12.73 15.58
CA HIS A 426 7.74 -11.52 16.26
C HIS A 426 9.21 -11.24 15.93
N GLY A 427 10.07 -12.25 16.00
CA GLY A 427 11.49 -12.11 15.66
C GLY A 427 11.74 -11.74 14.20
N SER A 428 10.93 -12.26 13.27
CA SER A 428 11.02 -11.94 11.84
C SER A 428 10.60 -10.50 11.56
N MET A 429 9.47 -10.05 12.11
CA MET A 429 9.04 -8.65 11.99
C MET A 429 10.06 -7.69 12.59
N ARG A 430 10.53 -7.99 13.81
CA ARG A 430 11.59 -7.20 14.46
C ARG A 430 12.84 -7.11 13.59
N HIS A 431 13.29 -8.23 13.04
CA HIS A 431 14.46 -8.26 12.15
C HIS A 431 14.23 -7.41 10.90
N ARG A 432 13.06 -7.54 10.27
CA ARG A 432 12.68 -6.72 9.11
C ARG A 432 12.70 -5.23 9.46
N ASP A 433 12.05 -4.83 10.54
CA ASP A 433 11.96 -3.42 10.95
C ASP A 433 13.33 -2.84 11.29
N THR A 434 14.22 -3.63 11.94
CA THR A 434 15.61 -3.20 12.18
C THR A 434 16.40 -3.01 10.89
N GLN A 435 16.21 -3.88 9.89
CA GLN A 435 16.90 -3.75 8.61
C GLN A 435 16.39 -2.55 7.81
N LEU A 436 15.08 -2.33 7.81
CA LEU A 436 14.48 -1.15 7.18
C LEU A 436 14.91 0.15 7.87
N ALA A 437 15.01 0.15 9.20
CA ALA A 437 15.53 1.29 9.94
C ALA A 437 16.99 1.58 9.57
N ALA A 438 17.84 0.56 9.52
CA ALA A 438 19.24 0.71 9.13
C ALA A 438 19.40 1.25 7.69
N GLU A 439 18.60 0.73 6.75
CA GLU A 439 18.60 1.20 5.36
C GLU A 439 18.13 2.66 5.25
N LEU A 440 17.10 3.04 6.00
CA LEU A 440 16.60 4.41 6.03
C LEU A 440 17.61 5.35 6.71
N ALA A 441 18.34 4.89 7.73
CA ALA A 441 19.43 5.66 8.34
C ALA A 441 20.58 5.92 7.35
N GLU A 442 21.00 4.91 6.58
CA GLU A 442 21.99 5.05 5.49
C GLU A 442 21.51 6.09 4.45
N THR A 443 20.23 6.03 4.12
CA THR A 443 19.61 6.96 3.15
C THR A 443 19.57 8.39 3.70
N LEU A 444 19.19 8.58 4.96
CA LEU A 444 19.20 9.88 5.63
C LEU A 444 20.62 10.45 5.73
N ALA A 445 21.62 9.64 6.05
CA ALA A 445 23.02 10.04 6.09
C ALA A 445 23.54 10.51 4.72
N THR A 446 23.04 9.91 3.63
CA THR A 446 23.37 10.32 2.26
C THR A 446 22.70 11.65 1.88
N LEU A 447 21.48 11.89 2.37
CA LEU A 447 20.72 13.12 2.09
C LEU A 447 21.17 14.31 2.93
N GLN A 448 21.64 14.09 4.15
CA GLN A 448 22.03 15.13 5.09
C GLN A 448 23.04 16.15 4.53
N PRO A 449 24.19 15.76 3.94
CA PRO A 449 25.15 16.73 3.40
C PRO A 449 24.55 17.56 2.26
N LEU A 450 23.72 16.96 1.40
CA LEU A 450 23.04 17.65 0.30
C LEU A 450 22.02 18.71 0.76
N ILE A 451 21.59 18.63 2.02
CA ILE A 451 20.73 19.61 2.67
C ILE A 451 21.57 20.66 3.41
N GLN A 452 22.67 20.24 4.06
CA GLN A 452 23.54 21.12 4.86
C GLN A 452 24.42 22.06 4.03
N ASP A 453 24.97 21.59 2.90
CA ASP A 453 25.82 22.39 1.99
C ASP A 453 25.10 23.64 1.42
N GLN A 454 23.81 23.79 1.68
CA GLN A 454 22.98 24.88 1.17
C GLN A 454 22.81 26.06 2.14
N HIS A 455 23.24 25.92 3.39
CA HIS A 455 23.12 26.98 4.40
C HIS A 455 24.40 27.81 4.56
N THR A 456 25.48 27.44 3.85
CA THR A 456 26.81 28.03 4.01
C THR A 456 27.21 29.06 2.95
N ASP A 457 26.35 29.31 1.94
CA ASP A 457 26.50 30.37 0.93
C ASP A 457 25.40 31.42 1.10
#